data_AF-A0A3M8G9D2-F1
#
_entry.id   AF-A0A3M8G9D2-F1
#
_cell.length_a   1.000
_cell.length_b   1.000
_cell.length_c   1.000
_cell.angle_alpha   90.00
_cell.angle_beta   90.00
_cell.angle_gamma   90.00
#
_symmetry.space_group_name_H-M   'P 1'
#
loop_
_entity.id
_entity.type
_entity.pdbx_description
1 polymer ?
#
loop_
_entity_poly.entity_id
_entity_poly.type
_entity_poly.pdbx_seq_one_letter_code
_entity_poly.pdbx_strand_id
1 'polypeptide(L)'
;MKNIYLLFLLLTTFAYGQQPYYDSIDFTGLNGDPLYTTLGQLIDNASDTYTYGDVRDDFKIMELDPDDVTDSNVLLTYGFTNNLSCTSGQTDRRIRDKDDFGGGTCEYNREHVFARSNANPTMGSVSNGDTGIAADPHNLRATDVQRNSNRGNRKFGDGSGNSVVLGNGDYYPGDEWKGDVARIMMYMYTRYGDRCLPELNASGSKQGATDMLQILLQWNVDDPVSQIEDNRNDRLETVYLNRNPFIDNPFLATLIWGGPDAEDRWGTLSTEDFQEDQIKIFPNPATGNEVTIISNKAILAEVYDVLGKRVKVQNLTANQKKLNISNLKKGIYLMRLKTDSGTTTKKLIRQ
;
A
#
# COMPACT_ATOMS: atom_id res chain seq x y z
N MET A 1 8.91 58.01 4.87
CA MET A 1 9.67 56.75 4.76
C MET A 1 8.64 55.63 4.69
N LYS A 2 8.53 54.92 3.55
CA LYS A 2 7.58 53.80 3.40
C LYS A 2 8.26 52.54 3.93
N ASN A 3 7.72 51.99 5.02
CA ASN A 3 8.21 50.73 5.59
C ASN A 3 7.73 49.58 4.71
N ILE A 4 8.67 48.87 4.09
CA ILE A 4 8.40 47.61 3.38
C ILE A 4 8.55 46.50 4.40
N TYR A 5 7.46 45.84 4.75
CA TYR A 5 7.47 44.63 5.56
C TYR A 5 7.74 43.43 4.64
N LEU A 6 8.91 42.82 4.77
CA LEU A 6 9.25 41.58 4.06
C LEU A 6 8.60 40.41 4.82
N LEU A 7 7.53 39.85 4.26
CA LEU A 7 6.90 38.64 4.78
C LEU A 7 7.79 37.44 4.38
N PHE A 8 8.53 36.86 5.34
CA PHE A 8 9.25 35.60 5.13
C PHE A 8 8.21 34.46 5.10
N LEU A 9 7.85 34.01 3.91
CA LEU A 9 7.12 32.75 3.73
C LEU A 9 8.13 31.61 3.91
N LEU A 10 8.11 30.94 5.06
CA LEU A 10 8.75 29.63 5.21
C LEU A 10 7.93 28.62 4.40
N LEU A 11 8.35 28.33 3.17
CA LEU A 11 7.91 27.12 2.48
C LEU A 11 8.62 25.93 3.13
N THR A 12 7.92 25.19 3.98
CA THR A 12 8.33 23.84 4.36
C THR A 12 8.06 22.93 3.15
N THR A 13 9.09 22.58 2.40
CA THR A 13 9.01 21.52 1.40
C THR A 13 9.14 20.18 2.14
N PHE A 14 8.05 19.41 2.21
CA PHE A 14 8.16 18.00 2.56
C PHE A 14 8.78 17.29 1.35
N ALA A 15 10.01 16.79 1.51
CA ALA A 15 10.60 15.89 0.54
C ALA A 15 10.07 14.49 0.85
N TYR A 16 9.24 13.95 -0.04
CA TYR A 16 8.88 12.54 -0.02
C TYR A 16 10.12 11.75 -0.42
N GLY A 17 10.57 10.85 0.45
CA GLY A 17 11.75 10.04 0.23
C GLY A 17 11.59 8.71 0.93
N GLN A 18 12.36 7.72 0.47
CA GLN A 18 12.48 6.43 1.12
C GLN A 18 12.86 6.61 2.60
N GLN A 19 12.13 5.94 3.49
CA GLN A 19 12.40 5.96 4.92
C GLN A 19 13.78 5.30 5.20
N PRO A 20 14.71 5.95 5.94
CA PRO A 20 16.00 5.40 6.40
C PRO A 20 16.02 3.91 6.80
N TYR A 21 14.93 3.38 7.38
CA TYR A 21 14.78 1.95 7.68
C TYR A 21 15.12 1.05 6.46
N TYR A 22 14.87 1.52 5.25
CA TYR A 22 15.08 0.78 4.01
C TYR A 22 16.42 1.09 3.32
N ASP A 23 17.33 1.87 3.92
CA ASP A 23 18.62 2.29 3.31
C ASP A 23 19.51 1.11 2.87
N SER A 24 19.30 -0.06 3.46
CA SER A 24 20.02 -1.30 3.11
C SER A 24 19.54 -1.96 1.82
N ILE A 25 18.41 -1.51 1.25
CA ILE A 25 17.79 -2.09 0.05
C ILE A 25 18.01 -1.17 -1.16
N ASP A 26 18.59 -1.72 -2.22
CA ASP A 26 18.50 -1.15 -3.56
C ASP A 26 17.25 -1.72 -4.25
N PHE A 27 16.23 -0.88 -4.39
CA PHE A 27 14.97 -1.28 -5.03
C PHE A 27 15.05 -1.35 -6.56
N THR A 28 16.17 -0.97 -7.18
CA THR A 28 16.31 -0.91 -8.63
C THR A 28 16.04 -2.27 -9.28
N GLY A 29 14.93 -2.36 -10.01
CA GLY A 29 14.54 -3.58 -10.74
C GLY A 29 14.01 -4.71 -9.86
N LEU A 30 13.80 -4.48 -8.56
CA LEU A 30 13.15 -5.46 -7.68
C LEU A 30 11.63 -5.44 -7.91
N ASN A 31 11.07 -6.62 -8.21
CA ASN A 31 9.65 -6.88 -8.34
C ASN A 31 9.41 -8.37 -8.07
N GLY A 32 8.16 -8.79 -7.90
CA GLY A 32 7.80 -10.20 -7.69
C GLY A 32 8.50 -10.85 -6.49
N ASP A 33 8.86 -12.12 -6.64
CA ASP A 33 9.51 -12.93 -5.60
C ASP A 33 10.83 -12.34 -5.06
N PRO A 34 11.73 -11.74 -5.89
CA PRO A 34 12.90 -11.02 -5.38
C PRO A 34 12.53 -9.94 -4.37
N LEU A 35 11.56 -9.07 -4.69
CA LEU A 35 11.15 -7.99 -3.79
C LEU A 35 10.48 -8.54 -2.52
N TYR A 36 9.59 -9.53 -2.68
CA TYR A 36 8.96 -10.23 -1.55
C TYR A 36 10.01 -10.78 -0.57
N THR A 37 11.02 -11.49 -1.10
CA THR A 37 12.06 -12.13 -0.29
C THR A 37 12.94 -11.09 0.41
N THR A 38 13.33 -10.02 -0.30
CA THR A 38 14.14 -8.93 0.28
C THR A 38 13.40 -8.22 1.41
N LEU A 39 12.12 -7.89 1.23
CA LEU A 39 11.31 -7.29 2.29
C LEU A 39 11.10 -8.27 3.45
N GLY A 40 10.81 -9.54 3.17
CA GLY A 40 10.68 -10.58 4.19
C GLY A 40 11.93 -10.71 5.07
N GLN A 41 13.13 -10.66 4.47
CA GLN A 41 14.40 -10.66 5.22
C GLN A 41 14.60 -9.40 6.05
N LEU A 42 14.23 -8.22 5.54
CA LEU A 42 14.33 -6.97 6.29
C LEU A 42 13.42 -7.00 7.52
N ILE A 43 12.16 -7.41 7.35
CA ILE A 43 11.16 -7.43 8.42
C ILE A 43 11.19 -8.70 9.27
N ASP A 44 12.10 -9.64 9.02
CA ASP A 44 12.39 -10.71 9.98
C ASP A 44 13.18 -10.16 11.18
N ASN A 45 13.96 -9.09 10.96
CA ASN A 45 14.65 -8.37 12.02
C ASN A 45 13.65 -7.60 12.90
N ALA A 46 13.44 -8.08 14.12
CA ALA A 46 12.59 -7.45 15.11
C ALA A 46 13.08 -7.77 16.54
N SER A 47 12.56 -7.03 17.51
CA SER A 47 12.85 -7.28 18.92
C SER A 47 12.41 -8.68 19.36
N ASP A 48 13.32 -9.41 20.00
CA ASP A 48 13.10 -10.73 20.60
C ASP A 48 12.55 -10.65 22.03
N THR A 49 12.58 -9.45 22.63
CA THR A 49 12.14 -9.18 24.00
C THR A 49 10.81 -8.46 24.08
N TYR A 50 10.31 -7.91 22.96
CA TYR A 50 9.01 -7.26 22.91
C TYR A 50 7.89 -8.27 23.12
N THR A 51 7.03 -8.01 24.10
CA THR A 51 6.03 -8.95 24.57
C THR A 51 4.61 -8.57 24.15
N TYR A 52 3.72 -9.55 24.19
CA TYR A 52 2.29 -9.35 23.98
C TYR A 52 1.70 -8.33 24.97
N GLY A 53 2.29 -8.22 26.17
CA GLY A 53 1.93 -7.25 27.20
C GLY A 53 2.34 -5.81 26.85
N ASP A 54 3.49 -5.61 26.22
CA ASP A 54 4.01 -4.26 25.89
C ASP A 54 3.09 -3.53 24.91
N VAL A 55 2.48 -4.27 23.98
CA VAL A 55 1.49 -3.76 23.00
C VAL A 55 0.37 -2.97 23.67
N ARG A 56 -0.09 -3.41 24.85
CA ARG A 56 -1.13 -2.70 25.60
C ARG A 56 -0.73 -1.26 25.88
N ASP A 57 0.51 -1.08 26.33
CA ASP A 57 1.01 0.23 26.74
C ASP A 57 1.37 1.07 25.50
N ASP A 58 1.82 0.43 24.42
CA ASP A 58 2.05 1.10 23.14
C ASP A 58 0.77 1.53 22.44
N PHE A 59 -0.37 0.84 22.59
CA PHE A 59 -1.67 1.31 22.06
C PHE A 59 -2.03 2.71 22.51
N LYS A 60 -1.65 3.09 23.74
CA LYS A 60 -1.89 4.44 24.29
C LYS A 60 -1.10 5.55 23.59
N ILE A 61 -0.24 5.18 22.64
CA ILE A 61 0.65 6.05 21.89
C ILE A 61 0.35 5.89 20.40
N MET A 62 0.39 4.66 19.89
CA MET A 62 0.27 4.39 18.46
C MET A 62 -1.16 4.34 17.92
N GLU A 63 -2.17 4.19 18.79
CA GLU A 63 -3.57 4.19 18.38
C GLU A 63 -4.30 5.47 18.84
N LEU A 64 -3.59 6.53 19.26
CA LEU A 64 -4.22 7.81 19.63
C LEU A 64 -5.04 8.41 18.49
N ASP A 65 -6.25 8.88 18.80
CA ASP A 65 -7.11 9.57 17.84
C ASP A 65 -6.44 10.88 17.38
N PRO A 66 -6.06 11.02 16.09
CA PRO A 66 -5.38 12.21 15.60
C PRO A 66 -6.24 13.48 15.69
N ASP A 67 -7.56 13.33 15.82
CA ASP A 67 -8.48 14.46 16.01
C ASP A 67 -8.67 14.83 17.49
N ASP A 68 -8.21 13.99 18.42
CA ASP A 68 -8.26 14.25 19.86
C ASP A 68 -7.02 15.01 20.34
N VAL A 69 -7.12 16.33 20.37
CA VAL A 69 -6.05 17.23 20.85
C VAL A 69 -5.66 17.02 22.32
N THR A 70 -6.43 16.23 23.08
CA THR A 70 -6.11 15.94 24.49
C THR A 70 -5.29 14.66 24.66
N ASP A 71 -5.06 13.91 23.59
CA ASP A 71 -4.40 12.60 23.59
C ASP A 71 -4.98 11.65 24.65
N SER A 72 -6.29 11.73 24.88
CA SER A 72 -6.98 10.94 25.91
C SER A 72 -7.60 9.69 25.34
N ASN A 73 -7.90 9.68 24.04
CA ASN A 73 -8.63 8.61 23.39
C ASN A 73 -7.80 7.87 22.34
N VAL A 74 -8.03 6.57 22.25
CA VAL A 74 -7.55 5.71 21.18
C VAL A 74 -8.65 5.37 20.20
N LEU A 75 -8.26 5.16 18.95
CA LEU A 75 -9.12 4.59 17.92
C LEU A 75 -9.29 3.08 18.14
N LEU A 76 -10.51 2.60 17.95
CA LEU A 76 -10.88 1.20 18.01
C LEU A 76 -11.16 0.70 16.60
N THR A 77 -10.27 -0.17 16.10
CA THR A 77 -10.43 -0.81 14.81
C THR A 77 -11.80 -1.50 14.70
N TYR A 78 -12.41 -1.40 13.52
CA TYR A 78 -13.78 -1.81 13.20
C TYR A 78 -14.90 -0.95 13.81
N GLY A 79 -14.61 0.02 14.68
CA GLY A 79 -15.60 0.97 15.15
C GLY A 79 -15.97 2.01 14.07
N PHE A 80 -17.12 2.65 14.22
CA PHE A 80 -17.56 3.71 13.28
C PHE A 80 -18.40 4.81 13.94
N THR A 81 -18.54 4.77 15.27
CA THR A 81 -19.27 5.79 16.05
C THR A 81 -18.32 6.58 16.94
N ASN A 82 -18.20 7.89 16.68
CA ASN A 82 -17.35 8.83 17.42
C ASN A 82 -18.03 9.32 18.72
N ASN A 83 -18.47 8.39 19.57
CA ASN A 83 -19.08 8.69 20.85
C ASN A 83 -18.44 7.85 21.96
N LEU A 84 -17.89 8.51 22.99
CA LEU A 84 -17.28 7.83 24.13
C LEU A 84 -18.30 7.16 25.05
N SER A 85 -19.53 7.67 25.10
CA SER A 85 -20.60 7.07 25.89
C SER A 85 -20.88 5.67 25.35
N CYS A 86 -20.75 4.67 26.20
CA CYS A 86 -21.00 3.28 25.86
C CYS A 86 -22.07 2.72 26.79
N THR A 87 -22.83 1.75 26.28
CA THR A 87 -23.78 0.97 27.07
C THR A 87 -23.64 -0.48 26.65
N SER A 88 -23.93 -1.41 27.55
CA SER A 88 -23.86 -2.84 27.26
C SER A 88 -24.64 -3.20 26.00
N GLY A 89 -23.98 -3.89 25.06
CA GLY A 89 -24.54 -4.29 23.78
C GLY A 89 -24.25 -3.33 22.62
N GLN A 90 -23.69 -2.14 22.90
CA GLN A 90 -23.14 -1.27 21.86
C GLN A 90 -21.69 -1.67 21.57
N THR A 91 -21.42 -2.00 20.31
CA THR A 91 -20.11 -2.47 19.87
C THR A 91 -19.52 -1.56 18.80
N ASP A 92 -20.23 -0.53 18.36
CA ASP A 92 -19.90 0.34 17.23
C ASP A 92 -18.94 1.48 17.57
N ARG A 93 -18.43 1.56 18.80
CA ARG A 93 -17.56 2.65 19.23
C ARG A 93 -16.24 2.62 18.48
N ARG A 94 -15.91 3.77 17.90
CA ARG A 94 -14.65 4.04 17.20
C ARG A 94 -13.59 4.64 18.11
N ILE A 95 -14.01 5.18 19.25
CA ILE A 95 -13.12 5.86 20.20
C ILE A 95 -13.32 5.31 21.61
N ARG A 96 -12.24 5.28 22.39
CA ARG A 96 -12.24 4.89 23.80
C ARG A 96 -11.19 5.66 24.57
N ASP A 97 -11.42 5.93 25.84
CA ASP A 97 -10.35 6.40 26.73
C ASP A 97 -9.18 5.39 26.69
N LYS A 98 -7.97 5.91 26.52
CA LYS A 98 -6.76 5.09 26.39
C LYS A 98 -6.47 4.26 27.64
N ASP A 99 -7.02 4.63 28.80
CA ASP A 99 -6.85 3.90 30.05
C ASP A 99 -7.92 2.82 30.28
N ASP A 100 -8.98 2.76 29.46
CA ASP A 100 -10.04 1.73 29.51
C ASP A 100 -9.64 0.41 28.80
N PHE A 101 -8.41 -0.05 29.01
CA PHE A 101 -7.95 -1.34 28.48
C PHE A 101 -8.34 -2.49 29.41
N GLY A 102 -8.95 -3.53 28.88
CA GLY A 102 -9.30 -4.71 29.67
C GLY A 102 -10.05 -5.80 28.92
N GLY A 103 -11.11 -6.31 29.52
CA GLY A 103 -11.93 -7.40 29.00
C GLY A 103 -13.41 -7.29 29.38
N GLY A 104 -13.79 -6.21 30.04
CA GLY A 104 -15.15 -5.87 30.41
C GLY A 104 -15.93 -5.19 29.29
N THR A 105 -17.19 -4.88 29.58
CA THR A 105 -18.00 -4.00 28.73
C THR A 105 -17.40 -2.60 28.78
N CYS A 106 -17.49 -1.85 27.68
CA CYS A 106 -16.97 -0.48 27.59
C CYS A 106 -15.45 -0.35 27.66
N GLU A 107 -14.71 -1.46 27.61
CA GLU A 107 -13.26 -1.47 27.52
C GLU A 107 -12.84 -1.86 26.10
N TYR A 108 -11.57 -1.62 25.77
CA TYR A 108 -10.95 -2.16 24.57
C TYR A 108 -9.93 -3.24 24.92
N ASN A 109 -9.67 -4.12 23.96
CA ASN A 109 -8.67 -5.16 24.09
C ASN A 109 -7.85 -5.33 22.80
N ARG A 110 -6.97 -6.32 22.82
CA ARG A 110 -6.12 -6.70 21.68
C ARG A 110 -6.91 -7.58 20.72
N GLU A 111 -7.08 -7.09 19.50
CA GLU A 111 -7.53 -7.89 18.36
C GLU A 111 -6.33 -8.43 17.59
N HIS A 112 -6.36 -9.72 17.26
CA HIS A 112 -5.45 -10.34 16.31
C HIS A 112 -6.07 -10.27 14.92
N VAL A 113 -5.70 -9.26 14.13
CA VAL A 113 -6.31 -9.01 12.82
C VAL A 113 -6.11 -10.22 11.91
N PHE A 114 -4.91 -10.80 11.84
CA PHE A 114 -4.72 -12.19 11.41
C PHE A 114 -5.03 -13.09 12.60
N ALA A 115 -6.17 -13.79 12.55
CA ALA A 115 -6.65 -14.56 13.70
C ALA A 115 -5.69 -15.71 14.03
N ARG A 116 -5.34 -15.83 15.31
CA ARG A 116 -4.38 -16.84 15.82
C ARG A 116 -4.74 -18.28 15.43
N SER A 117 -6.03 -18.60 15.43
CA SER A 117 -6.53 -19.94 15.12
C SER A 117 -6.54 -20.25 13.61
N ASN A 118 -6.47 -19.24 12.75
CA ASN A 118 -6.46 -19.42 11.31
C ASN A 118 -5.05 -19.70 10.77
N ALA A 119 -4.00 -19.31 11.51
CA ALA A 119 -2.61 -19.58 11.12
C ALA A 119 -2.34 -21.10 11.06
N ASN A 120 -1.39 -21.50 10.23
CA ASN A 120 -1.05 -22.92 10.05
C ASN A 120 0.48 -23.18 10.14
N PRO A 121 1.01 -23.64 11.27
CA PRO A 121 0.30 -24.03 12.49
C PRO A 121 -0.29 -22.83 13.24
N THR A 122 -1.31 -23.09 14.07
CA THR A 122 -1.96 -22.04 14.87
C THR A 122 -0.96 -21.30 15.75
N MET A 123 -1.23 -20.04 16.09
CA MET A 123 -0.37 -19.25 16.98
C MET A 123 -0.51 -19.65 18.47
N GLY A 124 -1.54 -20.44 18.82
CA GLY A 124 -1.78 -20.90 20.19
C GLY A 124 -2.37 -19.85 21.12
N SER A 125 -2.46 -20.21 22.40
CA SER A 125 -2.85 -19.29 23.48
C SER A 125 -1.72 -18.32 23.80
N VAL A 126 -2.07 -17.12 24.28
CA VAL A 126 -1.10 -16.07 24.62
C VAL A 126 -1.32 -15.53 26.03
N SER A 127 -0.22 -15.15 26.66
CA SER A 127 -0.08 -14.47 27.94
C SER A 127 0.76 -13.21 27.75
N ASN A 128 0.70 -12.27 28.71
CA ASN A 128 1.40 -10.99 28.55
C ASN A 128 2.92 -11.11 28.41
N GLY A 129 3.56 -12.17 28.91
CA GLY A 129 5.00 -12.37 28.78
C GLY A 129 5.44 -13.07 27.49
N ASP A 130 4.50 -13.47 26.62
CA ASP A 130 4.85 -14.19 25.40
C ASP A 130 5.43 -13.24 24.34
N THR A 131 6.34 -13.76 23.53
CA THR A 131 6.98 -13.06 22.39
C THR A 131 6.70 -13.81 21.08
N GLY A 132 7.22 -13.31 19.95
CA GLY A 132 7.09 -13.96 18.63
C GLY A 132 5.78 -13.66 17.93
N ILE A 133 5.37 -14.53 16.98
CA ILE A 133 4.25 -14.26 16.04
C ILE A 133 2.93 -13.85 16.72
N ALA A 134 2.64 -14.42 17.89
CA ALA A 134 1.40 -14.14 18.61
C ALA A 134 1.45 -12.80 19.38
N ALA A 135 2.66 -12.29 19.60
CA ALA A 135 2.98 -11.00 20.22
C ALA A 135 3.36 -9.93 19.19
N ASP A 136 3.36 -10.26 17.89
CA ASP A 136 3.74 -9.32 16.84
C ASP A 136 2.81 -8.10 16.88
N PRO A 137 3.34 -6.91 17.26
CA PRO A 137 2.52 -5.73 17.41
C PRO A 137 1.86 -5.35 16.10
N HIS A 138 2.47 -5.58 14.93
CA HIS A 138 1.91 -5.23 13.62
C HIS A 138 0.60 -5.96 13.32
N ASN A 139 0.36 -7.12 13.94
CA ASN A 139 -0.88 -7.88 13.83
C ASN A 139 -1.95 -7.51 14.88
N LEU A 140 -1.60 -6.67 15.84
CA LEU A 140 -2.43 -6.36 17.00
C LEU A 140 -3.03 -4.98 16.91
N ARG A 141 -4.35 -4.87 17.08
CA ARG A 141 -5.06 -3.58 17.11
C ARG A 141 -5.90 -3.42 18.36
N ALA A 142 -6.13 -2.17 18.76
CA ALA A 142 -7.12 -1.84 19.78
C ALA A 142 -8.52 -2.04 19.19
N THR A 143 -9.40 -2.77 19.88
CA THR A 143 -10.77 -3.00 19.43
C THR A 143 -11.71 -3.07 20.61
N ASP A 144 -12.95 -2.59 20.44
CA ASP A 144 -14.00 -2.77 21.44
C ASP A 144 -14.16 -4.26 21.78
N VAL A 145 -14.16 -4.59 23.08
CA VAL A 145 -14.17 -6.00 23.54
C VAL A 145 -15.32 -6.80 22.93
N GLN A 146 -16.51 -6.23 22.83
CA GLN A 146 -17.68 -6.92 22.30
C GLN A 146 -17.61 -7.03 20.77
N ARG A 147 -17.09 -6.02 20.08
CA ARG A 147 -16.86 -6.09 18.63
C ARG A 147 -15.79 -7.12 18.27
N ASN A 148 -14.69 -7.16 19.02
CA ASN A 148 -13.65 -8.17 18.86
C ASN A 148 -14.25 -9.58 19.01
N SER A 149 -15.02 -9.82 20.08
CA SER A 149 -15.73 -11.09 20.26
C SER A 149 -16.67 -11.43 19.11
N ASN A 150 -17.40 -10.43 18.58
CA ASN A 150 -18.27 -10.60 17.42
C ASN A 150 -17.51 -10.87 16.13
N ARG A 151 -16.31 -10.33 15.94
CA ARG A 151 -15.43 -10.64 14.80
C ARG A 151 -14.96 -12.09 14.91
N GLY A 152 -14.43 -12.48 16.07
CA GLY A 152 -13.95 -13.84 16.33
C GLY A 152 -12.78 -14.22 15.41
N ASN A 153 -12.85 -15.39 14.77
CA ASN A 153 -11.87 -15.83 13.76
C ASN A 153 -12.44 -15.86 12.34
N ARG A 154 -13.52 -15.13 12.08
CA ARG A 154 -14.12 -15.05 10.75
C ARG A 154 -13.09 -14.54 9.75
N LYS A 155 -13.12 -15.11 8.55
CA LYS A 155 -12.35 -14.57 7.44
C LYS A 155 -12.90 -13.21 7.06
N PHE A 156 -12.04 -12.33 6.56
CA PHE A 156 -12.47 -11.09 5.94
C PHE A 156 -13.12 -11.35 4.59
N GLY A 157 -14.20 -10.64 4.29
CA GLY A 157 -14.90 -10.73 3.01
C GLY A 157 -15.28 -9.35 2.49
N ASP A 158 -15.54 -9.27 1.19
CA ASP A 158 -15.86 -8.02 0.51
C ASP A 158 -17.22 -7.45 0.91
N GLY A 159 -17.31 -6.11 0.99
CA GLY A 159 -18.47 -5.40 1.53
C GLY A 159 -18.32 -3.88 1.40
N SER A 160 -19.27 -3.14 1.98
CA SER A 160 -19.25 -1.67 1.99
C SER A 160 -19.92 -1.10 3.24
N GLY A 161 -19.58 0.14 3.58
CA GLY A 161 -20.12 0.86 4.72
C GLY A 161 -19.45 0.50 6.03
N ASN A 162 -20.27 0.32 7.07
CA ASN A 162 -19.78 0.02 8.42
C ASN A 162 -19.43 -1.47 8.58
N SER A 163 -18.59 -1.76 9.57
CA SER A 163 -18.14 -3.12 9.82
C SER A 163 -19.28 -4.05 10.26
N VAL A 164 -19.35 -5.25 9.66
CA VAL A 164 -20.48 -6.16 9.81
C VAL A 164 -20.11 -7.62 9.51
N VAL A 165 -20.84 -8.56 10.12
CA VAL A 165 -20.82 -9.97 9.71
C VAL A 165 -21.68 -10.12 8.46
N LEU A 166 -21.08 -10.58 7.37
CA LEU A 166 -21.72 -10.78 6.08
C LEU A 166 -22.63 -12.01 6.10
N GLY A 167 -23.55 -12.08 5.13
CA GLY A 167 -24.50 -13.20 5.03
C GLY A 167 -23.85 -14.58 4.80
N ASN A 168 -22.62 -14.61 4.30
CA ASN A 168 -21.83 -15.83 4.12
C ASN A 168 -21.02 -16.23 5.38
N GLY A 169 -21.08 -15.43 6.45
CA GLY A 169 -20.35 -15.66 7.70
C GLY A 169 -18.97 -15.00 7.77
N ASP A 170 -18.48 -14.40 6.68
CA ASP A 170 -17.27 -13.58 6.69
C ASP A 170 -17.52 -12.25 7.42
N TYR A 171 -16.45 -11.51 7.69
CA TYR A 171 -16.48 -10.21 8.34
C TYR A 171 -16.01 -9.11 7.39
N TYR A 172 -16.81 -8.08 7.17
CA TYR A 172 -16.36 -6.89 6.49
C TYR A 172 -15.85 -5.88 7.53
N PRO A 173 -14.61 -5.39 7.44
CA PRO A 173 -14.00 -4.56 8.49
C PRO A 173 -14.51 -3.12 8.53
N GLY A 174 -15.27 -2.68 7.53
CA GLY A 174 -15.71 -1.29 7.36
C GLY A 174 -14.82 -0.53 6.37
N ASP A 175 -15.40 0.46 5.69
CA ASP A 175 -14.72 1.24 4.64
C ASP A 175 -13.46 1.96 5.15
N GLU A 176 -13.45 2.36 6.42
CA GLU A 176 -12.33 3.05 7.07
C GLU A 176 -11.16 2.12 7.46
N TRP A 177 -11.38 0.81 7.54
CA TRP A 177 -10.42 -0.12 8.14
C TRP A 177 -9.91 -1.17 7.14
N LYS A 178 -10.40 -1.15 5.91
CA LYS A 178 -10.16 -2.22 4.94
C LYS A 178 -8.72 -2.20 4.43
N GLY A 179 -8.14 -1.01 4.27
CA GLY A 179 -6.75 -0.79 3.90
C GLY A 179 -5.80 -1.23 5.01
N ASP A 180 -6.10 -0.83 6.25
CA ASP A 180 -5.38 -1.30 7.46
C ASP A 180 -5.31 -2.83 7.51
N VAL A 181 -6.47 -3.49 7.37
CA VAL A 181 -6.56 -4.95 7.38
C VAL A 181 -5.75 -5.55 6.24
N ALA A 182 -5.85 -4.98 5.04
CA ALA A 182 -5.10 -5.46 3.88
C ALA A 182 -3.58 -5.39 4.11
N ARG A 183 -3.07 -4.25 4.56
CA ARG A 183 -1.63 -4.05 4.83
C ARG A 183 -1.12 -4.94 5.95
N ILE A 184 -1.95 -5.23 6.97
CA ILE A 184 -1.61 -6.21 8.01
C ILE A 184 -1.56 -7.64 7.45
N MET A 185 -2.52 -8.04 6.61
CA MET A 185 -2.47 -9.36 5.95
C MET A 185 -1.21 -9.52 5.09
N MET A 186 -0.88 -8.50 4.28
CA MET A 186 0.30 -8.49 3.42
C MET A 186 1.59 -8.59 4.22
N TYR A 187 1.68 -7.86 5.34
CA TYR A 187 2.79 -7.94 6.28
C TYR A 187 2.94 -9.33 6.88
N MET A 188 1.85 -9.87 7.46
CA MET A 188 1.88 -11.18 8.11
C MET A 188 2.28 -12.28 7.14
N TYR A 189 1.81 -12.22 5.89
CA TYR A 189 2.21 -13.17 4.87
C TYR A 189 3.69 -12.99 4.49
N THR A 190 4.14 -11.77 4.22
CA THR A 190 5.54 -11.48 3.87
C THR A 190 6.52 -11.90 4.96
N ARG A 191 6.15 -11.72 6.23
CA ARG A 191 7.00 -12.05 7.37
C ARG A 191 7.01 -13.54 7.72
N TYR A 192 5.84 -14.18 7.70
CA TYR A 192 5.68 -15.54 8.24
C TYR A 192 5.40 -16.61 7.17
N GLY A 193 5.39 -16.22 5.89
CA GLY A 193 5.20 -17.10 4.75
C GLY A 193 3.94 -17.95 4.85
N ASP A 194 4.08 -19.24 4.53
CA ASP A 194 2.97 -20.20 4.46
C ASP A 194 2.15 -20.31 5.75
N ARG A 195 2.72 -19.94 6.90
CA ARG A 195 1.99 -19.94 8.17
C ARG A 195 0.84 -18.93 8.19
N CYS A 196 0.98 -17.86 7.39
CA CYS A 196 0.06 -16.74 7.31
C CYS A 196 -0.43 -16.51 5.88
N LEU A 197 -0.71 -17.58 5.12
CA LEU A 197 -1.32 -17.47 3.79
C LEU A 197 -2.58 -16.59 3.84
N PRO A 198 -2.75 -15.61 2.92
CA PRO A 198 -3.89 -14.68 2.95
C PRO A 198 -5.26 -15.37 2.95
N GLU A 199 -5.39 -16.50 2.24
CA GLU A 199 -6.63 -17.29 2.16
C GLU A 199 -7.07 -17.93 3.48
N LEU A 200 -6.18 -18.00 4.48
CA LEU A 200 -6.53 -18.51 5.81
C LEU A 200 -7.40 -17.52 6.58
N ASN A 201 -7.27 -16.22 6.29
CA ASN A 201 -7.91 -15.16 7.06
C ASN A 201 -8.76 -14.20 6.21
N ALA A 202 -8.81 -14.39 4.90
CA ALA A 202 -9.67 -13.64 3.99
C ALA A 202 -10.23 -14.56 2.88
N SER A 203 -11.39 -14.19 2.33
CA SER A 203 -12.12 -14.94 1.31
C SER A 203 -12.12 -14.17 -0.01
N GLY A 204 -11.66 -14.77 -1.09
CA GLY A 204 -11.66 -14.13 -2.41
C GLY A 204 -10.86 -14.89 -3.46
N SER A 205 -10.83 -14.35 -4.67
CA SER A 205 -9.99 -14.89 -5.75
C SER A 205 -8.53 -14.54 -5.54
N LYS A 206 -7.64 -15.49 -5.86
CA LYS A 206 -6.19 -15.26 -5.92
C LYS A 206 -5.84 -14.32 -7.08
N GLN A 207 -4.77 -13.54 -6.92
CA GLN A 207 -4.23 -12.67 -7.94
C GLN A 207 -3.31 -13.47 -8.87
N GLY A 208 -3.81 -13.81 -10.07
CA GLY A 208 -3.07 -14.60 -11.04
C GLY A 208 -2.61 -15.95 -10.47
N ALA A 209 -1.30 -16.20 -10.53
CA ALA A 209 -0.67 -17.40 -9.99
C ALA A 209 -0.10 -17.21 -8.56
N THR A 210 -0.32 -16.05 -7.94
CA THR A 210 0.18 -15.75 -6.58
C THR A 210 -0.79 -16.27 -5.51
N ASP A 211 -0.34 -16.37 -4.26
CA ASP A 211 -1.20 -16.67 -3.11
C ASP A 211 -1.87 -15.44 -2.49
N MET A 212 -1.60 -14.25 -3.02
CA MET A 212 -2.27 -13.02 -2.59
C MET A 212 -3.70 -12.95 -3.13
N LEU A 213 -4.62 -12.40 -2.35
CA LEU A 213 -6.02 -12.24 -2.76
C LEU A 213 -6.26 -10.88 -3.40
N GLN A 214 -7.05 -10.86 -4.47
CA GLN A 214 -7.43 -9.64 -5.19
C GLN A 214 -8.13 -8.64 -4.28
N ILE A 215 -8.97 -9.10 -3.34
CA ILE A 215 -9.70 -8.22 -2.41
C ILE A 215 -8.75 -7.42 -1.51
N LEU A 216 -7.62 -8.00 -1.08
CA LEU A 216 -6.67 -7.32 -0.21
C LEU A 216 -5.87 -6.28 -1.01
N LEU A 217 -5.50 -6.61 -2.24
CA LEU A 217 -4.87 -5.65 -3.16
C LEU A 217 -5.81 -4.48 -3.47
N GLN A 218 -7.10 -4.76 -3.70
CA GLN A 218 -8.10 -3.73 -3.95
C GLN A 218 -8.31 -2.83 -2.72
N TRP A 219 -8.46 -3.42 -1.52
CA TRP A 219 -8.62 -2.65 -0.29
C TRP A 219 -7.41 -1.78 0.04
N ASN A 220 -6.20 -2.23 -0.28
CA ASN A 220 -4.98 -1.42 -0.15
C ASN A 220 -5.00 -0.16 -1.03
N VAL A 221 -5.77 -0.15 -2.13
CA VAL A 221 -5.97 1.02 -3.00
C VAL A 221 -7.17 1.86 -2.55
N ASP A 222 -8.28 1.19 -2.24
CA ASP A 222 -9.55 1.86 -1.92
C ASP A 222 -9.51 2.64 -0.60
N ASP A 223 -8.62 2.25 0.31
CA ASP A 223 -8.44 2.83 1.63
C ASP A 223 -6.94 3.17 1.83
N PRO A 224 -6.54 4.40 1.46
CA PRO A 224 -5.16 4.87 1.55
C PRO A 224 -4.59 4.79 2.97
N VAL A 225 -3.28 4.93 3.09
CA VAL A 225 -2.63 4.91 4.40
C VAL A 225 -3.08 6.12 5.23
N SER A 226 -3.47 5.85 6.46
CA SER A 226 -3.96 6.85 7.39
C SER A 226 -2.86 7.31 8.37
N GLN A 227 -3.06 8.47 9.01
CA GLN A 227 -2.11 8.99 9.99
C GLN A 227 -1.89 8.04 11.18
N ILE A 228 -2.90 7.23 11.54
CA ILE A 228 -2.77 6.28 12.64
C ILE A 228 -1.79 5.15 12.30
N GLU A 229 -1.80 4.70 11.04
CA GLU A 229 -0.87 3.70 10.56
C GLU A 229 0.56 4.23 10.49
N ASP A 230 0.74 5.49 10.07
CA ASP A 230 2.05 6.16 10.10
C ASP A 230 2.59 6.26 11.52
N ASN A 231 1.79 6.76 12.46
CA ASN A 231 2.16 6.89 13.88
C ASN A 231 2.58 5.54 14.46
N ARG A 232 1.85 4.49 14.10
CA ARG A 232 2.13 3.13 14.51
C ARG A 232 3.42 2.60 13.91
N ASN A 233 3.63 2.80 12.62
CA ASN A 233 4.82 2.28 11.97
C ASN A 233 6.08 2.95 12.52
N ASP A 234 6.02 4.26 12.78
CA ASP A 234 7.07 5.02 13.44
C ASP A 234 7.33 4.56 14.88
N ARG A 235 6.28 4.33 15.66
CA ARG A 235 6.42 3.81 17.02
C ARG A 235 7.08 2.43 17.00
N LEU A 236 6.60 1.52 16.16
CA LEU A 236 7.06 0.13 16.12
C LEU A 236 8.48 -0.02 15.59
N GLU A 237 8.97 0.89 14.74
CA GLU A 237 10.40 0.95 14.44
C GLU A 237 11.23 1.11 15.72
N THR A 238 10.80 1.98 16.65
CA THR A 238 11.59 2.28 17.85
C THR A 238 11.54 1.19 18.93
N VAL A 239 10.39 0.54 19.12
CA VAL A 239 10.19 -0.42 20.22
C VAL A 239 10.27 -1.88 19.77
N TYR A 240 9.93 -2.13 18.50
CA TYR A 240 9.91 -3.46 17.91
C TYR A 240 10.97 -3.68 16.83
N LEU A 241 11.73 -2.62 16.47
CA LEU A 241 12.82 -2.64 15.48
C LEU A 241 12.37 -3.00 14.07
N ASN A 242 11.07 -2.86 13.79
CA ASN A 242 10.44 -3.40 12.61
C ASN A 242 9.34 -2.50 12.09
N ARG A 243 9.27 -2.35 10.77
CA ARG A 243 8.23 -1.59 10.07
C ARG A 243 7.41 -2.50 9.16
N ASN A 244 6.14 -2.15 8.96
CA ASN A 244 5.29 -2.71 7.92
C ASN A 244 5.56 -1.98 6.60
N PRO A 245 6.17 -2.63 5.58
CA PRO A 245 6.51 -1.96 4.33
C PRO A 245 5.31 -1.49 3.54
N PHE A 246 4.17 -2.16 3.68
CA PHE A 246 2.95 -1.82 2.96
C PHE A 246 2.26 -0.57 3.53
N ILE A 247 2.58 -0.18 4.78
CA ILE A 247 2.20 1.13 5.32
C ILE A 247 3.14 2.21 4.75
N ASP A 248 4.45 1.99 4.82
CA ASP A 248 5.41 3.00 4.33
C ASP A 248 5.28 3.25 2.82
N ASN A 249 4.96 2.22 2.04
CA ASN A 249 4.63 2.35 0.63
C ASN A 249 3.68 1.24 0.13
N PRO A 250 2.37 1.53 -0.01
CA PRO A 250 1.37 0.60 -0.55
C PRO A 250 1.71 0.05 -1.93
N PHE A 251 2.44 0.80 -2.76
CA PHE A 251 2.85 0.38 -4.11
C PHE A 251 3.74 -0.86 -4.12
N LEU A 252 4.44 -1.17 -3.01
CA LEU A 252 5.21 -2.42 -2.87
C LEU A 252 4.34 -3.66 -3.09
N ALA A 253 3.07 -3.63 -2.66
CA ALA A 253 2.13 -4.73 -2.91
C ALA A 253 1.89 -4.94 -4.42
N THR A 254 1.75 -3.85 -5.17
CA THR A 254 1.59 -3.86 -6.63
C THR A 254 2.83 -4.44 -7.30
N LEU A 255 4.03 -4.06 -6.86
CA LEU A 255 5.29 -4.57 -7.42
C LEU A 255 5.50 -6.07 -7.14
N ILE A 256 5.03 -6.57 -6.00
CA ILE A 256 5.20 -7.98 -5.63
C ILE A 256 4.14 -8.86 -6.32
N TRP A 257 2.86 -8.53 -6.17
CA TRP A 257 1.77 -9.42 -6.56
C TRP A 257 1.00 -8.94 -7.80
N GLY A 258 1.26 -7.73 -8.29
CA GLY A 258 0.43 -7.05 -9.28
C GLY A 258 -0.87 -6.54 -8.65
N GLY A 259 -1.91 -6.39 -9.48
CA GLY A 259 -3.20 -5.85 -9.05
C GLY A 259 -3.40 -4.40 -9.51
N PRO A 260 -4.38 -3.68 -8.93
CA PRO A 260 -4.55 -2.25 -9.18
C PRO A 260 -3.33 -1.45 -8.67
N ASP A 261 -3.05 -0.31 -9.31
CA ASP A 261 -1.95 0.56 -8.91
C ASP A 261 -2.24 1.21 -7.56
N ALA A 262 -1.51 0.80 -6.52
CA ALA A 262 -1.57 1.40 -5.20
C ALA A 262 -0.74 2.69 -5.11
N GLU A 263 -1.00 3.48 -4.08
CA GLU A 263 -0.30 4.73 -3.79
C GLU A 263 1.23 4.51 -3.68
N ASP A 264 2.02 5.21 -4.51
CA ASP A 264 3.49 5.28 -4.35
C ASP A 264 3.88 6.48 -3.49
N ARG A 265 4.19 6.21 -2.23
CA ARG A 265 4.53 7.25 -1.23
C ARG A 265 5.98 7.71 -1.28
N TRP A 266 6.87 6.98 -1.98
CA TRP A 266 8.29 7.33 -2.05
C TRP A 266 8.65 8.03 -3.36
N GLY A 267 7.76 8.04 -4.35
CA GLY A 267 7.96 8.70 -5.65
C GLY A 267 9.19 8.21 -6.43
N THR A 268 9.79 7.12 -5.97
CA THR A 268 11.06 6.55 -6.46
C THR A 268 10.86 5.10 -6.92
N LEU A 269 9.73 4.48 -6.54
CA LEU A 269 9.40 3.08 -6.82
C LEU A 269 8.44 2.93 -7.98
N SER A 270 7.63 3.95 -8.27
CA SER A 270 7.03 4.12 -9.58
C SER A 270 8.17 4.15 -10.58
N THR A 271 8.22 3.17 -11.49
CA THR A 271 8.87 3.40 -12.78
C THR A 271 8.23 4.67 -13.28
N GLU A 272 9.00 5.77 -13.45
CA GLU A 272 8.48 7.07 -13.89
C GLU A 272 7.34 6.79 -14.83
N ASP A 273 6.13 7.03 -14.32
CA ASP A 273 4.93 6.69 -15.03
C ASP A 273 4.98 7.61 -16.23
N PHE A 274 5.48 7.06 -17.34
CA PHE A 274 5.76 7.84 -18.52
C PHE A 274 4.39 8.35 -18.89
N GLN A 275 4.11 9.64 -18.62
CA GLN A 275 2.78 10.21 -18.83
C GLN A 275 2.40 9.97 -20.29
N GLU A 276 1.67 8.88 -20.51
CA GLU A 276 1.38 8.35 -21.83
C GLU A 276 0.51 9.36 -22.61
N ASP A 277 -0.14 10.26 -21.85
CA ASP A 277 -1.05 11.30 -22.27
C ASP A 277 -0.41 12.51 -22.97
N GLN A 278 0.92 12.69 -22.89
CA GLN A 278 1.59 13.83 -23.53
C GLN A 278 2.13 13.52 -24.93
N ILE A 279 2.44 12.25 -25.26
CA ILE A 279 3.00 11.90 -26.57
C ILE A 279 1.95 11.43 -27.57
N LYS A 280 1.68 12.29 -28.56
CA LYS A 280 0.74 12.01 -29.67
C LYS A 280 1.48 11.88 -31.00
N ILE A 281 1.09 10.90 -31.83
CA ILE A 281 1.64 10.67 -33.17
C ILE A 281 0.56 10.94 -34.22
N PHE A 282 0.81 11.86 -35.15
CA PHE A 282 -0.14 12.23 -36.20
C PHE A 282 0.55 12.59 -37.54
N PRO A 283 -0.06 12.27 -38.69
CA PRO A 283 -1.24 11.42 -38.83
C PRO A 283 -0.88 9.95 -38.56
N ASN A 284 -1.79 9.22 -37.93
CA ASN A 284 -1.70 7.78 -37.74
C ASN A 284 -3.12 7.19 -37.86
N PRO A 285 -3.49 6.54 -38.98
CA PRO A 285 -2.62 6.05 -40.06
C PRO A 285 -1.92 7.14 -40.90
N ALA A 286 -0.69 6.88 -41.29
CA ALA A 286 0.17 7.80 -42.02
C ALA A 286 0.14 7.51 -43.54
N THR A 287 -0.45 8.43 -44.31
CA THR A 287 -0.47 8.40 -45.78
C THR A 287 0.72 9.14 -46.40
N GLY A 288 1.27 10.13 -45.69
CA GLY A 288 2.44 10.91 -46.12
C GLY A 288 3.80 10.29 -45.78
N ASN A 289 4.88 10.97 -46.14
CA ASN A 289 6.26 10.52 -45.88
C ASN A 289 6.78 10.91 -44.48
N GLU A 290 5.95 11.54 -43.66
CA GLU A 290 6.32 12.04 -42.34
C GLU A 290 5.19 11.81 -41.34
N VAL A 291 5.55 11.59 -40.07
CA VAL A 291 4.65 11.68 -38.93
C VAL A 291 5.20 12.68 -37.92
N THR A 292 4.31 13.42 -37.29
CA THR A 292 4.61 14.38 -36.24
C THR A 292 4.41 13.74 -34.89
N ILE A 293 5.36 13.94 -33.98
CA ILE A 293 5.35 13.46 -32.61
C ILE A 293 5.27 14.69 -31.71
N ILE A 294 4.12 14.92 -31.08
CA ILE A 294 3.98 15.95 -30.05
C ILE A 294 4.67 15.44 -28.78
N SER A 295 5.60 16.24 -28.27
CA SER A 295 6.22 16.07 -26.96
C SER A 295 6.81 17.39 -26.49
N ASN A 296 6.97 17.54 -25.19
CA ASN A 296 7.67 18.63 -24.51
C ASN A 296 9.18 18.36 -24.33
N LYS A 297 9.66 17.17 -24.68
CA LYS A 297 11.04 16.72 -24.48
C LYS A 297 11.72 16.26 -25.78
N ALA A 298 13.05 16.16 -25.76
CA ALA A 298 13.80 15.52 -26.84
C ALA A 298 13.52 14.01 -26.85
N ILE A 299 13.42 13.41 -28.04
CA ILE A 299 13.03 12.01 -28.22
C ILE A 299 13.98 11.29 -29.16
N LEU A 300 14.40 10.08 -28.78
CA LEU A 300 14.95 9.08 -29.69
C LEU A 300 13.81 8.17 -30.15
N ALA A 301 13.44 8.28 -31.43
CA ALA A 301 12.41 7.44 -32.05
C ALA A 301 13.04 6.24 -32.75
N GLU A 302 12.64 5.04 -32.35
CA GLU A 302 13.04 3.76 -32.94
C GLU A 302 11.80 3.06 -33.51
N VAL A 303 11.81 2.70 -34.79
CA VAL A 303 10.70 2.00 -35.46
C VAL A 303 11.11 0.56 -35.74
N TYR A 304 10.22 -0.37 -35.38
CA TYR A 304 10.38 -1.81 -35.54
C TYR A 304 9.27 -2.36 -36.43
N ASP A 305 9.61 -3.30 -37.30
CA ASP A 305 8.61 -4.11 -38.00
C ASP A 305 7.97 -5.16 -37.07
N VAL A 306 6.96 -5.87 -37.57
CA VAL A 306 6.22 -6.91 -36.81
C VAL A 306 7.08 -8.12 -36.41
N LEU A 307 8.28 -8.27 -36.99
CA LEU A 307 9.24 -9.31 -36.65
C LEU A 307 10.27 -8.82 -35.61
N GLY A 308 10.12 -7.58 -35.11
CA GLY A 308 11.03 -6.99 -34.13
C GLY A 308 12.32 -6.44 -34.73
N LYS A 309 12.47 -6.38 -36.06
CA LYS A 309 13.65 -5.79 -36.70
C LYS A 309 13.53 -4.27 -36.66
N ARG A 310 14.58 -3.60 -36.16
CA ARG A 310 14.67 -2.13 -36.16
C ARG A 310 14.89 -1.62 -37.59
N VAL A 311 13.91 -0.90 -38.13
CA VAL A 311 13.90 -0.40 -39.52
C VAL A 311 14.19 1.09 -39.63
N LYS A 312 14.04 1.86 -38.54
CA LYS A 312 14.35 3.29 -38.50
C LYS A 312 14.80 3.71 -37.12
N VAL A 313 15.73 4.65 -37.05
CA VAL A 313 16.11 5.37 -35.84
C VAL A 313 16.31 6.84 -36.19
N GLN A 314 15.78 7.75 -35.36
CA GLN A 314 15.96 9.18 -35.53
C GLN A 314 15.90 9.91 -34.19
N ASN A 315 16.86 10.79 -33.93
CA ASN A 315 16.81 11.74 -32.82
C ASN A 315 15.96 12.96 -33.22
N LEU A 316 15.03 13.34 -32.34
CA LEU A 316 14.09 14.44 -32.51
C LEU A 316 14.32 15.43 -31.36
N THR A 317 14.69 16.66 -31.71
CA THR A 317 14.89 17.73 -30.73
C THR A 317 13.56 18.42 -30.42
N ALA A 318 13.51 19.24 -29.36
CA ALA A 318 12.31 20.02 -29.02
C ALA A 318 11.77 20.88 -30.19
N ASN A 319 12.65 21.27 -31.11
CA ASN A 319 12.36 22.08 -32.30
C ASN A 319 12.10 21.26 -33.57
N GLN A 320 12.35 19.94 -33.56
CA GLN A 320 12.17 19.05 -34.70
C GLN A 320 11.28 17.85 -34.32
N LYS A 321 9.97 18.03 -34.50
CA LYS A 321 8.94 17.08 -34.07
C LYS A 321 8.50 16.10 -35.18
N LYS A 322 9.28 15.95 -36.27
CA LYS A 322 8.90 15.15 -37.44
C LYS A 322 9.81 13.96 -37.66
N LEU A 323 9.22 12.77 -37.72
CA LEU A 323 9.88 11.52 -38.09
C LEU A 323 9.64 11.23 -39.58
N ASN A 324 10.73 11.02 -40.32
CA ASN A 324 10.64 10.64 -41.73
C ASN A 324 10.43 9.12 -41.88
N ILE A 325 9.33 8.76 -42.55
CA ILE A 325 8.88 7.39 -42.80
C ILE A 325 8.83 7.03 -44.30
N SER A 326 9.52 7.78 -45.17
CA SER A 326 9.51 7.57 -46.63
C SER A 326 9.99 6.17 -47.02
N ASN A 327 10.89 5.58 -46.24
CA ASN A 327 11.51 4.29 -46.52
C ASN A 327 10.75 3.10 -45.92
N LEU A 328 9.62 3.36 -45.23
CA LEU A 328 8.78 2.31 -44.67
C LEU A 328 7.76 1.85 -45.72
N LYS A 329 7.63 0.53 -45.87
CA LYS A 329 6.58 -0.08 -46.71
C LYS A 329 5.22 0.07 -46.01
N LYS A 330 4.13 -0.12 -46.76
CA LYS A 330 2.78 -0.17 -46.18
C LYS A 330 2.69 -1.33 -45.18
N GLY A 331 2.15 -1.07 -43.99
CA GLY A 331 2.11 -2.06 -42.92
C GLY A 331 2.00 -1.47 -41.51
N ILE A 332 2.02 -2.35 -40.52
CA ILE A 332 2.00 -2.00 -39.09
C ILE A 332 3.44 -2.04 -38.56
N TYR A 333 3.77 -1.06 -37.73
CA TYR A 333 5.06 -0.92 -37.08
C TYR A 333 4.86 -0.62 -35.58
N LEU A 334 5.85 -0.98 -34.77
CA LEU A 334 5.95 -0.55 -33.38
C LEU A 334 6.98 0.58 -33.29
N MET A 335 6.59 1.70 -32.72
CA MET A 335 7.46 2.87 -32.54
C MET A 335 7.77 3.03 -31.06
N ARG A 336 9.03 2.77 -30.70
CA ARG A 336 9.56 3.00 -29.36
C ARG A 336 10.14 4.41 -29.28
N LEU A 337 9.67 5.20 -28.33
CA LEU A 337 10.03 6.59 -28.12
C LEU A 337 10.72 6.70 -26.77
N LYS A 338 12.00 7.10 -26.80
CA LYS A 338 12.83 7.24 -25.60
C LYS A 338 13.07 8.71 -25.30
N THR A 339 12.85 9.10 -24.06
CA THR A 339 13.13 10.42 -23.49
C THR A 339 14.15 10.26 -22.37
N ASP A 340 14.58 11.38 -21.77
CA ASP A 340 15.37 11.37 -20.54
C ASP A 340 14.61 10.75 -19.35
N SER A 341 13.29 10.90 -19.32
CA SER A 341 12.36 10.36 -18.31
C SER A 341 11.89 8.93 -18.56
N GLY A 342 12.32 8.26 -19.64
CA GLY A 342 11.91 6.87 -19.89
C GLY A 342 11.42 6.60 -21.31
N THR A 343 10.76 5.45 -21.47
CA THR A 343 10.46 4.86 -22.80
C THR A 343 8.98 4.49 -22.94
N THR A 344 8.35 4.87 -24.05
CA THR A 344 7.01 4.41 -24.43
C THR A 344 6.99 3.73 -25.79
N THR A 345 5.96 2.92 -26.07
CA THR A 345 5.78 2.27 -27.37
C THR A 345 4.39 2.58 -27.93
N LYS A 346 4.32 3.08 -29.17
CA LYS A 346 3.08 3.37 -29.87
C LYS A 346 3.01 2.59 -31.18
N LYS A 347 1.81 2.17 -31.56
CA LYS A 347 1.54 1.55 -32.88
C LYS A 347 1.58 2.62 -33.98
N LEU A 348 2.32 2.38 -35.05
CA LEU A 348 2.30 3.19 -36.28
C LEU A 348 1.70 2.37 -37.43
N ILE A 349 0.76 2.97 -38.17
CA ILE A 349 0.14 2.36 -39.34
C ILE A 349 0.56 3.16 -40.58
N ARG A 350 1.31 2.54 -41.51
CA ARG A 350 1.70 3.13 -42.80
C ARG A 350 0.73 2.65 -43.89
N GLN A 351 0.08 3.59 -44.58
CA GLN A 351 -0.85 3.31 -45.68
C GLN A 351 -0.26 3.54 -47.06
#